data_AF-A0A816QJE4-F1
#
_entry.id   AF-A0A816QJE4-F1
#
_cell.length_a   1.000
_cell.length_b   1.000
_cell.length_c   1.000
_cell.angle_alpha   90.00
_cell.angle_beta   90.00
_cell.angle_gamma   90.00
#
_symmetry.space_group_name_H-M   'P 1'
#
loop_
_entity.id
_entity.type
_entity.pdbx_description
1 polymer ?
#
loop_
_entity_poly.entity_id
_entity_poly.type
_entity_poly.pdbx_seq_one_letter_code
_entity_poly.pdbx_strand_id
1 'polypeptide(L)'
;MFKSKLTTTPNSLLYHGRLDNIPNHKLSSVRIFVSSTFSDTVEERDALIKNVYPKLREYCFKTYNIPFYYSDMRWDIQDQSTDNHSTVDMCLQELDRCCRLSLATNCVILLSHRYGGQMPPARIKQRVFRRFASVLSDDESALIDRWFQLDENPVEPVYVLRSIDSTTREQWKENKKQLQNALRHASDLCLLHKTISESEHKEFHISVTSQEIYRALQNNDQQPQRMVAFFRELKDIDDLDSKLKLKFSDTDEETQKLLDDTKTLIRDALLPENVFAYRVNWKDETNKNVYLTKFQEDFYNVLKNQIDYHMTQTRPKDKLYEEVLEHSIQCKMLDERYCSRDDILEKVKTFVLLNTPQRPCTIYGKSGTGKSSIMAQVAIKAPKWFENPSSVSIIIRFLGTTPLSSDIRQPLISIIQQICIIYHIKMVPINDSTTIQGLKQKFEQILIQIPTTEKLVILFDSVDQLQ
;
A
#
# COMPACT_ATOMS: atom_id res chain seq x y z
N MET A 1 30.49 41.31 -5.16
CA MET A 1 29.01 41.19 -5.23
C MET A 1 28.68 39.95 -6.06
N PHE A 2 28.87 38.74 -5.51
CA PHE A 2 28.45 37.48 -6.14
C PHE A 2 27.60 36.74 -5.12
N LYS A 3 26.34 37.17 -4.96
CA LYS A 3 25.30 36.30 -4.42
C LYS A 3 24.96 35.32 -5.54
N SER A 4 25.61 34.16 -5.58
CA SER A 4 25.04 33.04 -6.32
C SER A 4 23.73 32.70 -5.62
N LYS A 5 22.61 33.06 -6.25
CA LYS A 5 21.32 32.51 -5.87
C LYS A 5 21.44 31.00 -6.03
N LEU A 6 21.50 30.28 -4.91
CA LEU A 6 21.30 28.83 -4.86
C LEU A 6 20.06 28.52 -5.70
N THR A 7 20.26 27.84 -6.83
CA THR A 7 19.20 27.07 -7.46
C THR A 7 18.87 25.94 -6.48
N THR A 8 17.98 26.22 -5.52
CA THR A 8 17.57 25.28 -4.47
C THR A 8 16.72 24.18 -5.08
N THR A 9 17.37 23.13 -5.58
CA THR A 9 16.68 21.88 -5.88
C THR A 9 16.16 21.27 -4.57
N PRO A 10 15.00 20.59 -4.58
CA PRO A 10 14.44 19.94 -3.37
C PRO A 10 15.45 19.03 -2.66
N ASN A 11 16.35 18.41 -3.42
CA ASN A 11 17.40 17.53 -2.92
C ASN A 11 18.45 18.27 -2.07
N SER A 12 18.75 19.53 -2.37
CA SER A 12 19.68 20.34 -1.57
C SER A 12 19.10 20.67 -0.20
N LEU A 13 17.81 20.99 -0.11
CA LEU A 13 17.15 21.35 1.15
C LEU A 13 17.08 20.17 2.13
N LEU A 14 16.90 18.95 1.62
CA LEU A 14 16.92 17.73 2.43
C LEU A 14 18.26 17.57 3.17
N TYR A 15 19.39 17.84 2.50
CA TYR A 15 20.71 17.78 3.13
C TYR A 15 20.88 18.80 4.26
N HIS A 16 20.23 19.96 4.20
CA HIS A 16 20.21 20.93 5.30
C HIS A 16 19.27 20.54 6.46
N GLY A 17 18.57 19.41 6.37
CA GLY A 17 17.58 18.97 7.36
C GLY A 17 16.25 19.71 7.26
N ARG A 18 15.86 20.18 6.07
CA ARG A 18 14.54 20.82 5.85
C ARG A 18 13.50 19.77 5.51
N LEU A 19 12.46 19.72 6.34
CA LEU A 19 11.48 18.64 6.32
C LEU A 19 10.17 19.00 5.60
N ASP A 20 10.00 20.23 5.12
CA ASP A 20 8.71 20.68 4.57
C ASP A 20 8.28 19.88 3.32
N ASN A 21 9.21 19.55 2.42
CA ASN A 21 8.95 18.90 1.12
C ASN A 21 9.74 17.59 0.89
N ILE A 22 9.86 16.76 1.92
CA ILE A 22 10.51 15.45 1.78
C ILE A 22 9.72 14.57 0.79
N PRO A 23 10.38 13.91 -0.18
CA PRO A 23 9.74 12.92 -1.03
C PRO A 23 8.99 11.88 -0.19
N ASN A 24 7.76 11.54 -0.59
CA ASN A 24 7.03 10.45 0.02
C ASN A 24 7.72 9.13 -0.35
N HIS A 25 8.70 8.68 0.43
CA HIS A 25 9.15 7.28 0.41
C HIS A 25 8.17 6.39 1.20
N LYS A 26 6.86 6.64 1.05
CA LYS A 26 5.79 5.90 1.75
C LYS A 26 5.71 4.43 1.33
N LEU A 27 6.31 4.11 0.19
CA LEU A 27 6.30 2.77 -0.37
C LEU A 27 7.64 2.12 0.01
N SER A 28 7.65 1.37 1.11
CA SER A 28 8.81 0.57 1.54
C SER A 28 8.57 -0.92 1.36
N SER A 29 7.47 -1.30 0.70
CA SER A 29 7.04 -2.69 0.58
C SER A 29 6.36 -2.95 -0.75
N VAL A 30 6.45 -4.20 -1.22
CA VAL A 30 5.59 -4.71 -2.29
C VAL A 30 4.36 -5.36 -1.64
N ARG A 31 3.16 -4.97 -2.06
CA ARG A 31 1.88 -5.49 -1.55
C ARG A 31 0.97 -5.84 -2.71
N ILE A 32 0.63 -7.11 -2.86
CA ILE A 32 -0.30 -7.54 -3.91
C ILE A 32 -1.64 -7.97 -3.31
N PHE A 33 -2.73 -7.52 -3.93
CA PHE A 33 -4.06 -8.09 -3.74
C PHE A 33 -4.34 -9.10 -4.84
N VAL A 34 -4.85 -10.30 -4.50
CA VAL A 34 -5.22 -11.32 -5.47
C VAL A 34 -6.73 -11.39 -5.60
N SER A 35 -7.25 -10.89 -6.72
CA SER A 35 -8.66 -10.97 -7.08
C SER A 35 -8.91 -12.26 -7.87
N SER A 36 -9.82 -13.10 -7.38
CA SER A 36 -10.18 -14.39 -7.96
C SER A 36 -11.55 -14.83 -7.45
N THR A 37 -12.17 -15.85 -8.05
CA THR A 37 -13.32 -16.53 -7.41
C THR A 37 -12.85 -17.58 -6.40
N PHE A 38 -13.75 -18.06 -5.53
CA PHE A 38 -13.39 -18.97 -4.44
C PHE A 38 -12.91 -20.35 -4.88
N SER A 39 -13.53 -20.92 -5.91
CA SER A 39 -13.47 -22.37 -6.13
C SER A 39 -12.68 -22.78 -7.36
N ASP A 40 -12.67 -21.96 -8.41
CA ASP A 40 -12.20 -22.38 -9.73
C ASP A 40 -10.68 -22.23 -9.90
N THR A 41 -10.02 -21.41 -9.09
CA THR A 41 -8.56 -21.13 -9.14
C THR A 41 -7.79 -21.61 -7.90
N VAL A 42 -8.34 -22.56 -7.15
CA VAL A 42 -7.73 -23.07 -5.90
C VAL A 42 -6.32 -23.61 -6.15
N GLU A 43 -6.13 -24.42 -7.20
CA GLU A 43 -4.84 -25.05 -7.51
C GLU A 43 -3.75 -24.02 -7.82
N GLU A 44 -4.10 -22.95 -8.54
CA GLU A 44 -3.22 -21.81 -8.80
C GLU A 44 -2.84 -21.10 -7.51
N ARG A 45 -3.83 -20.76 -6.65
CA ARG A 45 -3.59 -20.06 -5.38
C ARG A 45 -2.72 -20.89 -4.43
N ASP A 46 -2.98 -22.20 -4.34
CA ASP A 46 -2.18 -23.13 -3.55
C ASP A 46 -0.73 -23.19 -4.04
N ALA A 47 -0.53 -23.25 -5.36
CA ALA A 47 0.78 -23.24 -5.98
C ALA A 47 1.55 -21.93 -5.69
N LEU A 48 0.87 -20.78 -5.73
CA LEU A 48 1.49 -19.50 -5.39
C LEU A 48 1.95 -19.45 -3.93
N ILE A 49 1.10 -19.87 -3.00
CA ILE A 49 1.41 -19.91 -1.56
C ILE A 49 2.60 -20.82 -1.29
N LYS A 50 2.60 -22.02 -1.88
CA LYS A 50 3.62 -23.03 -1.63
C LYS A 50 4.96 -22.69 -2.26
N ASN A 51 4.97 -22.18 -3.50
CA ASN A 51 6.18 -22.19 -4.33
C ASN A 51 6.63 -20.81 -4.82
N VAL A 52 5.74 -19.81 -4.90
CA VAL A 52 6.05 -18.51 -5.54
C VAL A 52 6.23 -17.39 -4.52
N TYR A 53 5.29 -17.20 -3.59
CA TYR A 53 5.39 -16.15 -2.59
C TYR A 53 6.62 -16.27 -1.68
N PRO A 54 7.08 -17.47 -1.25
CA PRO A 54 8.33 -17.58 -0.51
C PRO A 54 9.54 -17.06 -1.31
N LYS A 55 9.61 -17.38 -2.60
CA LYS A 55 10.69 -16.93 -3.50
C LYS A 55 10.66 -15.42 -3.70
N LEU A 56 9.48 -14.84 -3.96
CA LEU A 56 9.34 -13.37 -4.10
C LEU A 56 9.71 -12.65 -2.81
N ARG A 57 9.33 -13.19 -1.65
CA ARG A 57 9.65 -12.62 -0.34
C ARG A 57 11.16 -12.65 -0.08
N GLU A 58 11.80 -13.78 -0.36
CA GLU A 58 13.26 -13.92 -0.27
C GLU A 58 13.97 -12.97 -1.24
N TYR A 59 13.51 -12.87 -2.49
CA TYR A 59 14.08 -12.00 -3.50
C TYR A 59 13.99 -10.51 -3.09
N CYS A 60 12.81 -10.03 -2.72
CA CYS A 60 12.60 -8.65 -2.28
C CYS A 60 13.48 -8.30 -1.07
N PHE A 61 13.58 -9.22 -0.11
CA PHE A 61 14.40 -9.01 1.08
C PHE A 61 15.89 -9.00 0.75
N LYS A 62 16.40 -10.02 0.05
CA LYS A 62 17.83 -10.14 -0.25
C LYS A 62 18.34 -9.09 -1.23
N THR A 63 17.55 -8.73 -2.24
CA THR A 63 17.99 -7.83 -3.32
C THR A 63 17.78 -6.36 -2.96
N TYR A 64 16.68 -6.04 -2.27
CA TYR A 64 16.25 -4.66 -2.06
C TYR A 64 16.05 -4.26 -0.59
N ASN A 65 16.10 -5.21 0.34
CA ASN A 65 15.79 -5.03 1.76
C ASN A 65 14.38 -4.47 2.00
N ILE A 66 13.41 -4.91 1.20
CA ILE A 66 12.00 -4.53 1.34
C ILE A 66 11.13 -5.76 1.63
N PRO A 67 10.10 -5.64 2.49
CA PRO A 67 9.14 -6.71 2.69
C PRO A 67 8.20 -6.87 1.48
N PHE A 68 7.80 -8.12 1.25
CA PHE A 68 6.76 -8.52 0.31
C PHE A 68 5.56 -9.07 1.07
N TYR A 69 4.37 -8.56 0.76
CA TYR A 69 3.10 -9.02 1.31
C TYR A 69 2.15 -9.39 0.18
N TYR A 70 1.31 -10.39 0.43
CA TYR A 70 0.19 -10.74 -0.43
C TYR A 70 -1.08 -10.82 0.42
N SER A 71 -2.20 -10.51 -0.21
CA SER A 71 -3.54 -10.58 0.38
C SER A 71 -4.44 -11.42 -0.54
N ASP A 72 -4.73 -12.65 -0.12
CA ASP A 72 -5.75 -13.53 -0.70
C ASP A 72 -6.89 -13.67 0.31
N MET A 73 -7.96 -12.91 0.09
CA MET A 73 -9.12 -12.88 0.99
C MET A 73 -10.04 -14.10 0.81
N ARG A 74 -9.67 -15.10 0.00
CA ARG A 74 -10.49 -16.32 -0.19
C ARG A 74 -10.18 -17.42 0.82
N TRP A 75 -9.11 -17.28 1.61
CA TRP A 75 -8.70 -18.21 2.67
C TRP A 75 -9.17 -17.81 4.07
N ASP A 76 -9.28 -16.50 4.35
CA ASP A 76 -9.46 -15.95 5.70
C ASP A 76 -10.75 -15.14 5.88
N ILE A 77 -11.90 -15.63 5.41
CA ILE A 77 -13.19 -14.99 5.75
C ILE A 77 -13.74 -15.61 7.01
N GLN A 78 -13.72 -14.83 8.09
CA GLN A 78 -14.35 -15.19 9.36
C GLN A 78 -15.88 -15.18 9.22
N ASP A 79 -16.56 -16.12 9.88
CA ASP A 79 -18.03 -16.22 9.90
C ASP A 79 -18.70 -14.89 10.29
N GLN A 80 -18.11 -14.14 11.22
CA GLN A 80 -18.61 -12.85 11.68
C GLN A 80 -18.64 -11.76 10.59
N SER A 81 -17.66 -11.75 9.68
CA SER A 81 -17.64 -10.81 8.55
C SER A 81 -18.70 -11.15 7.50
N THR A 82 -19.04 -12.44 7.41
CA THR A 82 -20.12 -12.94 6.54
C THR A 82 -21.48 -12.57 7.12
N ASP A 83 -21.66 -12.74 8.43
CA ASP A 83 -22.88 -12.42 9.16
C ASP A 83 -23.19 -10.91 9.14
N ASN A 84 -22.17 -10.04 9.20
CA ASN A 84 -22.34 -8.58 9.15
C ASN A 84 -22.26 -7.99 7.72
N HIS A 85 -22.23 -8.84 6.69
CA HIS A 85 -22.13 -8.41 5.28
C HIS A 85 -20.94 -7.52 4.93
N SER A 86 -19.89 -7.52 5.76
CA SER A 86 -18.72 -6.63 5.61
C SER A 86 -17.61 -7.22 4.74
N THR A 87 -17.71 -8.48 4.31
CA THR A 87 -16.68 -9.18 3.54
C THR A 87 -16.26 -8.42 2.27
N VAL A 88 -17.22 -7.90 1.51
CA VAL A 88 -16.92 -7.15 0.26
C VAL A 88 -16.21 -5.84 0.58
N ASP A 89 -16.72 -5.07 1.56
CA ASP A 89 -16.10 -3.82 2.01
C ASP A 89 -14.65 -4.06 2.48
N MET A 90 -14.39 -5.13 3.22
CA MET A 90 -13.05 -5.52 3.65
C MET A 90 -12.13 -5.83 2.47
N CYS A 91 -12.60 -6.60 1.48
CA CYS A 91 -11.83 -6.89 0.27
C CYS A 91 -11.47 -5.60 -0.49
N LEU A 92 -12.44 -4.70 -0.69
CA LEU A 92 -12.21 -3.44 -1.40
C LEU A 92 -11.28 -2.49 -0.63
N GLN A 93 -11.38 -2.43 0.70
CA GLN A 93 -10.47 -1.65 1.54
C GLN A 93 -9.03 -2.19 1.48
N GLU A 94 -8.86 -3.51 1.50
CA GLU A 94 -7.54 -4.14 1.38
C GLU A 94 -6.94 -3.95 -0.01
N LEU A 95 -7.75 -4.05 -1.07
CA LEU A 95 -7.35 -3.71 -2.43
C LEU A 95 -6.89 -2.24 -2.53
N ASP A 96 -7.70 -1.31 -2.04
CA ASP A 96 -7.38 0.12 -2.01
C ASP A 96 -6.07 0.37 -1.23
N ARG A 97 -5.85 -0.38 -0.15
CA ARG A 97 -4.61 -0.32 0.64
C ARG A 97 -3.41 -0.82 -0.14
N CYS A 98 -3.52 -1.94 -0.85
CA CYS A 98 -2.46 -2.43 -1.75
C CYS A 98 -2.15 -1.41 -2.85
N CYS A 99 -3.18 -0.83 -3.48
CA CYS A 99 -3.01 0.20 -4.52
C CYS A 99 -2.26 1.43 -4.01
N ARG A 100 -2.56 1.88 -2.78
CA ARG A 100 -1.89 3.03 -2.16
C ARG A 100 -0.47 2.75 -1.66
N LEU A 101 -0.17 1.53 -1.21
CA LEU A 101 1.04 1.22 -0.44
C LEU A 101 2.06 0.31 -1.16
N SER A 102 1.69 -0.32 -2.27
CA SER A 102 2.63 -1.16 -3.02
C SER A 102 3.59 -0.32 -3.87
N LEU A 103 4.86 -0.72 -3.87
CA LEU A 103 5.90 -0.16 -4.73
C LEU A 103 5.69 -0.46 -6.22
N ALA A 104 5.27 -1.68 -6.53
CA ALA A 104 5.20 -2.23 -7.88
C ALA A 104 3.79 -2.75 -8.17
N THR A 105 3.66 -3.99 -8.66
CA THR A 105 2.38 -4.67 -8.82
C THR A 105 1.55 -4.54 -7.54
N ASN A 106 0.28 -4.16 -7.67
CA ASN A 106 -0.62 -3.99 -6.53
C ASN A 106 -1.88 -4.86 -6.62
N CYS A 107 -2.24 -5.31 -7.81
CA CYS A 107 -3.40 -6.17 -8.05
C CYS A 107 -3.04 -7.25 -9.06
N VAL A 108 -3.36 -8.50 -8.72
CA VAL A 108 -3.28 -9.65 -9.61
C VAL A 108 -4.65 -10.26 -9.76
N ILE A 109 -5.08 -10.49 -11.00
CA ILE A 109 -6.40 -11.03 -11.34
C ILE A 109 -6.23 -12.47 -11.83
N LEU A 110 -6.95 -13.42 -11.24
CA LEU A 110 -7.04 -14.81 -11.70
C LEU A 110 -8.49 -15.08 -12.11
N LEU A 111 -8.74 -15.36 -13.39
CA LEU A 111 -10.07 -15.67 -13.90
C LEU A 111 -10.08 -16.92 -14.78
N SER A 112 -11.17 -17.68 -14.72
CA SER A 112 -11.40 -18.85 -15.57
C SER A 112 -12.82 -18.83 -16.16
N HIS A 113 -13.66 -19.83 -15.87
CA HIS A 113 -15.05 -19.92 -16.39
C HIS A 113 -16.11 -19.55 -15.37
N ARG A 114 -15.69 -19.16 -14.16
CA ARG A 114 -16.59 -18.72 -13.11
C ARG A 114 -16.62 -17.20 -13.04
N TYR A 115 -17.83 -16.63 -13.08
CA TYR A 115 -18.07 -15.21 -12.85
C TYR A 115 -18.06 -14.86 -11.35
N GLY A 116 -18.54 -15.80 -10.54
CA GLY A 116 -18.52 -15.71 -9.08
C GLY A 116 -19.82 -15.18 -8.47
N GLY A 117 -19.90 -15.22 -7.14
CA GLY A 117 -21.09 -14.85 -6.41
C GLY A 117 -21.45 -13.39 -6.57
N GLN A 118 -22.66 -13.14 -7.07
CA GLN A 118 -23.31 -11.84 -6.98
C GLN A 118 -24.06 -11.81 -5.63
N MET A 119 -23.87 -10.76 -4.85
CA MET A 119 -24.49 -10.62 -3.53
C MET A 119 -25.31 -9.33 -3.47
N PRO A 120 -26.38 -9.27 -2.67
CA PRO A 120 -27.02 -8.01 -2.33
C PRO A 120 -25.95 -7.02 -1.81
N PRO A 121 -25.96 -5.76 -2.28
CA PRO A 121 -25.04 -4.76 -1.76
C PRO A 121 -25.31 -4.52 -0.27
N ALA A 122 -24.26 -4.45 0.53
CA ALA A 122 -24.36 -4.22 1.96
C ALA A 122 -24.86 -2.80 2.28
N ARG A 123 -24.69 -1.86 1.34
CA ARG A 123 -25.08 -0.45 1.47
C ARG A 123 -25.70 0.03 0.17
N ILE A 124 -26.82 0.73 0.26
CA ILE A 124 -27.51 1.35 -0.88
C ILE A 124 -27.72 2.83 -0.54
N LYS A 125 -27.34 3.75 -1.42
CA LYS A 125 -27.60 5.18 -1.21
C LYS A 125 -29.09 5.44 -0.98
N GLN A 126 -29.45 6.26 0.00
CA GLN A 126 -30.85 6.58 0.31
C GLN A 126 -31.59 7.09 -0.92
N ARG A 127 -30.92 7.88 -1.77
CA ARG A 127 -31.48 8.38 -3.03
C ARG A 127 -31.91 7.25 -3.97
N VAL A 128 -31.09 6.21 -4.11
CA VAL A 128 -31.36 5.03 -4.96
C VAL A 128 -32.44 4.18 -4.33
N PHE A 129 -32.31 3.87 -3.04
CA PHE A 129 -33.28 3.06 -2.29
C PHE A 129 -34.70 3.63 -2.36
N ARG A 130 -34.87 4.95 -2.23
CA ARG A 130 -36.17 5.62 -2.37
C ARG A 130 -36.79 5.49 -3.77
N ARG A 131 -36.00 5.27 -4.82
CA ARG A 131 -36.54 4.99 -6.16
C ARG A 131 -37.15 3.59 -6.24
N PHE A 132 -36.56 2.62 -5.55
CA PHE A 132 -37.07 1.25 -5.54
C PHE A 132 -38.48 1.17 -4.97
N ALA A 133 -38.80 1.93 -3.93
CA ALA A 133 -40.15 1.99 -3.36
C ALA A 133 -41.26 2.34 -4.36
N SER A 134 -40.94 2.97 -5.49
CA SER A 134 -41.93 3.31 -6.53
C SER A 134 -42.19 2.20 -7.56
N VAL A 135 -41.38 1.14 -7.57
CA VAL A 135 -41.43 0.07 -8.58
C VAL A 135 -41.60 -1.33 -7.97
N LEU A 136 -41.35 -1.47 -6.67
CA LEU A 136 -41.48 -2.73 -5.96
C LEU A 136 -42.95 -3.08 -5.67
N SER A 137 -43.26 -4.37 -5.68
CA SER A 137 -44.51 -4.88 -5.10
C SER A 137 -44.55 -4.75 -3.58
N ASP A 138 -45.72 -4.92 -2.97
CA ASP A 138 -45.88 -4.88 -1.51
C ASP A 138 -45.04 -5.94 -0.81
N ASP A 139 -44.98 -7.16 -1.37
CA ASP A 139 -44.19 -8.27 -0.82
C ASP A 139 -42.68 -8.01 -0.90
N GLU A 140 -42.19 -7.49 -2.03
CA GLU A 140 -40.77 -7.16 -2.19
C GLU A 140 -40.37 -5.98 -1.29
N SER A 141 -41.25 -4.97 -1.17
CA SER A 141 -41.03 -3.83 -0.27
C SER A 141 -40.92 -4.29 1.18
N ALA A 142 -41.83 -5.16 1.63
CA ALA A 142 -41.78 -5.72 2.98
C ALA A 142 -40.50 -6.54 3.22
N LEU A 143 -40.03 -7.29 2.21
CA LEU A 143 -38.78 -8.04 2.29
C LEU A 143 -37.56 -7.13 2.42
N ILE A 144 -37.50 -6.06 1.61
CA ILE A 144 -36.40 -5.10 1.64
C ILE A 144 -36.38 -4.31 2.95
N ASP A 145 -37.53 -3.82 3.43
CA ASP A 145 -37.63 -3.09 4.70
C ASP A 145 -37.27 -3.95 5.91
N ARG A 146 -37.53 -5.26 5.84
CA ARG A 146 -37.10 -6.22 6.87
C ARG A 146 -35.58 -6.31 6.96
N TRP A 147 -34.88 -6.33 5.82
CA TRP A 147 -33.45 -6.60 5.78
C TRP A 147 -32.58 -5.35 5.72
N PHE A 148 -33.12 -4.18 5.39
CA PHE A 148 -32.37 -2.92 5.39
C PHE A 148 -32.78 -2.00 6.55
N GLN A 149 -31.87 -1.12 6.94
CA GLN A 149 -32.12 -0.05 7.90
C GLN A 149 -31.43 1.23 7.46
N LEU A 150 -32.05 2.39 7.71
CA LEU A 150 -31.46 3.68 7.38
C LEU A 150 -30.33 4.04 8.35
N ASP A 151 -29.18 4.42 7.80
CA ASP A 151 -28.03 5.00 8.49
C ASP A 151 -27.82 6.43 7.98
N GLU A 152 -28.07 7.41 8.85
CA GLU A 152 -27.94 8.84 8.56
C GLU A 152 -26.58 9.42 9.01
N ASN A 153 -25.68 8.59 9.57
CA ASN A 153 -24.36 9.05 9.99
C ASN A 153 -23.44 9.48 8.83
N PRO A 154 -23.44 8.81 7.66
CA PRO A 154 -22.62 9.25 6.53
C PRO A 154 -23.15 10.56 5.91
N VAL A 155 -22.26 11.32 5.26
CA VAL A 155 -22.59 12.60 4.59
C VAL A 155 -23.72 12.43 3.57
N GLU A 156 -23.73 11.32 2.83
CA GLU A 156 -24.86 10.88 2.03
C GLU A 156 -25.51 9.69 2.77
N PRO A 157 -26.73 9.83 3.34
CA PRO A 157 -27.39 8.75 4.06
C PRO A 157 -27.55 7.49 3.21
N VAL A 158 -27.42 6.33 3.83
CA VAL A 158 -27.47 5.02 3.17
C VAL A 158 -28.40 4.07 3.90
N TYR A 159 -29.00 3.13 3.19
CA TYR A 159 -29.61 1.95 3.78
C TYR A 159 -28.56 0.85 3.89
N VAL A 160 -28.43 0.27 5.07
CA VAL A 160 -27.46 -0.78 5.40
C VAL A 160 -28.19 -2.11 5.59
N LEU A 161 -27.65 -3.17 5.01
CA LEU A 161 -28.14 -4.53 5.19
C LEU A 161 -27.89 -4.97 6.64
N ARG A 162 -28.94 -5.43 7.33
CA ARG A 162 -28.90 -5.82 8.74
C ARG A 162 -28.02 -7.05 8.95
N SER A 163 -27.29 -7.08 10.05
CA SER A 163 -26.48 -8.23 10.44
C SER A 163 -27.34 -9.46 10.72
N ILE A 164 -26.80 -10.62 10.38
CA ILE A 164 -27.40 -11.91 10.68
C ILE A 164 -26.96 -12.35 12.08
N ASP A 165 -27.92 -12.80 12.87
CA ASP A 165 -27.68 -13.43 14.16
C ASP A 165 -28.23 -14.86 14.19
N SER A 166 -28.10 -15.54 15.33
CA SER A 166 -28.59 -16.92 15.49
C SER A 166 -30.10 -17.05 15.27
N THR A 167 -30.88 -15.97 15.46
CA THR A 167 -32.34 -15.99 15.34
C THR A 167 -32.82 -15.75 13.91
N THR A 168 -32.03 -15.04 13.11
CA THR A 168 -32.38 -14.62 11.74
C THR A 168 -31.70 -15.44 10.65
N ARG A 169 -30.73 -16.30 11.02
CA ARG A 169 -29.92 -17.08 10.07
C ARG A 169 -30.70 -17.99 9.12
N GLU A 170 -31.70 -18.73 9.61
CA GLU A 170 -32.50 -19.60 8.72
C GLU A 170 -33.37 -18.78 7.78
N GLN A 171 -34.00 -17.71 8.28
CA GLN A 171 -34.76 -16.78 7.45
C GLN A 171 -33.88 -16.11 6.40
N TRP A 172 -32.63 -15.76 6.74
CA TRP A 172 -31.69 -15.20 5.78
C TRP A 172 -31.37 -16.19 4.65
N LYS A 173 -31.12 -17.47 4.98
CA LYS A 173 -30.84 -18.49 3.95
C LYS A 173 -31.97 -18.60 2.93
N GLU A 174 -33.21 -18.51 3.38
CA GLU A 174 -34.40 -18.53 2.52
C GLU A 174 -34.56 -17.22 1.73
N ASN A 175 -34.39 -16.08 2.42
CA ASN A 175 -34.68 -14.76 1.87
C ASN A 175 -33.58 -14.20 0.98
N LYS A 176 -32.32 -14.62 1.13
CA LYS A 176 -31.16 -14.01 0.45
C LYS A 176 -31.36 -13.92 -1.06
N LYS A 177 -31.81 -15.02 -1.69
CA LYS A 177 -32.04 -15.07 -3.14
C LYS A 177 -33.24 -14.23 -3.56
N GLN A 178 -34.31 -14.22 -2.77
CA GLN A 178 -35.49 -13.39 -3.03
C GLN A 178 -35.14 -11.90 -2.93
N LEU A 179 -34.39 -11.51 -1.90
CA LEU A 179 -33.93 -10.14 -1.70
C LEU A 179 -33.03 -9.70 -2.86
N GLN A 180 -32.09 -10.54 -3.28
CA GLN A 180 -31.24 -10.27 -4.43
C GLN A 180 -32.05 -10.05 -5.71
N ASN A 181 -33.04 -10.91 -5.97
CA ASN A 181 -33.89 -10.80 -7.15
C ASN A 181 -34.75 -9.54 -7.11
N ALA A 182 -35.34 -9.20 -5.95
CA ALA A 182 -36.13 -7.98 -5.76
C ALA A 182 -35.29 -6.72 -6.02
N LEU A 183 -34.05 -6.66 -5.50
CA LEU A 183 -33.16 -5.53 -5.74
C LEU A 183 -32.76 -5.39 -7.21
N ARG A 184 -32.50 -6.50 -7.91
CA ARG A 184 -32.22 -6.47 -9.37
C ARG A 184 -33.42 -6.03 -10.18
N HIS A 185 -34.58 -6.61 -9.89
CA HIS A 185 -35.83 -6.24 -10.54
C HIS A 185 -36.11 -4.74 -10.38
N ALA A 186 -35.98 -4.21 -9.17
CA ALA A 186 -36.13 -2.77 -8.92
C ALA A 186 -35.08 -1.94 -9.66
N SER A 187 -33.83 -2.39 -9.68
CA SER A 187 -32.74 -1.76 -10.43
C SER A 187 -33.05 -1.69 -11.93
N ASP A 188 -33.49 -2.79 -12.54
CA ASP A 188 -33.84 -2.87 -13.97
C ASP A 188 -34.97 -1.90 -14.33
N LEU A 189 -36.05 -1.88 -13.54
CA LEU A 189 -37.18 -0.96 -13.74
C LEU A 189 -36.73 0.50 -13.56
N CYS A 190 -35.92 0.79 -12.53
CA CYS A 190 -35.43 2.13 -12.28
C CYS A 190 -34.51 2.64 -13.39
N LEU A 191 -33.67 1.77 -13.98
CA LEU A 191 -32.85 2.10 -15.13
C LEU A 191 -33.70 2.36 -16.37
N LEU A 192 -34.71 1.51 -16.63
CA LEU A 192 -35.66 1.70 -17.73
C LEU A 192 -36.39 3.05 -17.63
N HIS A 193 -36.79 3.44 -16.42
CA HIS A 193 -37.39 4.73 -16.13
C HIS A 193 -36.38 5.89 -16.01
N LYS A 194 -35.07 5.63 -16.19
CA LYS A 194 -33.98 6.61 -16.11
C LYS A 194 -33.92 7.36 -14.78
N THR A 195 -34.28 6.68 -13.69
CA THR A 195 -34.27 7.24 -12.33
C THR A 195 -32.97 6.97 -11.57
N ILE A 196 -32.17 6.03 -12.07
CA ILE A 196 -30.80 5.71 -11.63
C ILE A 196 -29.87 5.67 -12.84
N SER A 197 -28.56 5.82 -12.63
CA SER A 197 -27.57 5.71 -13.71
C SER A 197 -27.20 4.25 -14.03
N GLU A 198 -26.55 4.02 -15.17
CA GLU A 198 -25.97 2.70 -15.51
C GLU A 198 -24.95 2.23 -14.46
N SER A 199 -24.17 3.16 -13.89
CA SER A 199 -23.21 2.83 -12.83
C SER A 199 -23.91 2.35 -11.56
N GLU A 200 -25.02 2.99 -11.18
CA GLU A 200 -25.82 2.60 -10.02
C GLU A 200 -26.55 1.28 -10.26
N HIS A 201 -27.10 1.09 -11.47
CA HIS A 201 -27.72 -0.18 -11.87
C HIS A 201 -26.72 -1.34 -11.75
N LYS A 202 -25.52 -1.15 -12.26
CA LYS A 202 -24.47 -2.17 -12.30
C LYS A 202 -24.12 -2.74 -10.93
N GLU A 203 -24.16 -1.94 -9.86
CA GLU A 203 -23.84 -2.36 -8.49
C GLU A 203 -24.69 -3.55 -8.00
N PHE A 204 -25.89 -3.76 -8.56
CA PHE A 204 -26.79 -4.87 -8.20
C PHE A 204 -26.60 -6.15 -9.03
N HIS A 205 -25.87 -6.05 -10.15
CA HIS A 205 -25.75 -7.13 -11.14
C HIS A 205 -24.35 -7.73 -11.22
N ILE A 206 -23.30 -7.04 -10.74
CA ILE A 206 -21.93 -7.56 -10.87
C ILE A 206 -21.48 -8.45 -9.69
N SER A 207 -20.60 -9.40 -9.99
CA SER A 207 -19.98 -10.25 -8.96
C SER A 207 -19.00 -9.48 -8.08
N VAL A 208 -18.71 -10.02 -6.89
CA VAL A 208 -17.69 -9.43 -6.00
C VAL A 208 -16.32 -9.31 -6.68
N THR A 209 -15.90 -10.34 -7.41
CA THR A 209 -14.65 -10.32 -8.17
C THR A 209 -14.67 -9.21 -9.23
N SER A 210 -15.81 -9.01 -9.89
CA SER A 210 -15.96 -7.90 -10.84
C SER A 210 -15.87 -6.54 -10.14
N GLN A 211 -16.48 -6.37 -8.96
CA GLN A 211 -16.36 -5.13 -8.17
C GLN A 211 -14.90 -4.83 -7.82
N GLU A 212 -14.14 -5.84 -7.38
CA GLU A 212 -12.70 -5.74 -7.13
C GLU A 212 -11.94 -5.28 -8.38
N ILE A 213 -12.25 -5.86 -9.56
CA ILE A 213 -11.60 -5.49 -10.82
C ILE A 213 -11.92 -4.04 -11.22
N TYR A 214 -13.19 -3.62 -11.19
CA TYR A 214 -13.57 -2.24 -11.49
C TYR A 214 -12.86 -1.25 -10.56
N ARG A 215 -12.81 -1.57 -9.25
CA ARG A 215 -12.12 -0.74 -8.27
C ARG A 215 -10.62 -0.67 -8.49
N ALA A 216 -9.99 -1.80 -8.84
CA ALA A 216 -8.57 -1.87 -9.14
C ALA A 216 -8.21 -1.04 -10.39
N LEU A 217 -9.03 -1.13 -11.44
CA LEU A 217 -8.87 -0.33 -12.66
C LEU A 217 -8.99 1.16 -12.36
N GLN A 218 -10.00 1.58 -11.59
CA GLN A 218 -10.16 2.98 -11.16
C GLN A 218 -8.95 3.50 -10.37
N ASN A 219 -8.44 2.70 -9.43
CA ASN A 219 -7.27 3.08 -8.62
C ASN A 219 -5.97 3.15 -9.44
N ASN A 220 -5.90 2.43 -10.56
CA ASN A 220 -4.72 2.34 -11.43
C ASN A 220 -4.93 2.98 -12.80
N ASP A 221 -5.92 3.88 -12.95
CA ASP A 221 -6.27 4.51 -14.24
C ASP A 221 -5.05 5.15 -14.93
N GLN A 222 -4.13 5.72 -14.13
CA GLN A 222 -2.90 6.35 -14.62
C GLN A 222 -1.66 5.43 -14.56
N GLN A 223 -1.82 4.19 -14.08
CA GLN A 223 -0.73 3.23 -13.84
C GLN A 223 -1.13 1.77 -14.15
N PRO A 224 -1.64 1.48 -15.36
CA PRO A 224 -2.11 0.14 -15.75
C PRO A 224 -1.01 -0.94 -15.65
N GLN A 225 0.27 -0.55 -15.72
CA GLN A 225 1.42 -1.43 -15.54
C GLN A 225 1.49 -2.11 -14.16
N ARG A 226 0.76 -1.61 -13.15
CA ARG A 226 0.74 -2.17 -11.79
C ARG A 226 -0.28 -3.29 -11.59
N MET A 227 -1.03 -3.63 -12.64
CA MET A 227 -2.00 -4.72 -12.65
C MET A 227 -1.52 -5.85 -13.57
N VAL A 228 -1.77 -7.09 -13.16
CA VAL A 228 -1.46 -8.29 -13.95
C VAL A 228 -2.66 -9.23 -13.95
N ALA A 229 -2.97 -9.86 -15.08
CA ALA A 229 -4.09 -10.77 -15.23
C ALA A 229 -3.65 -12.13 -15.79
N PHE A 230 -4.19 -13.20 -15.22
CA PHE A 230 -4.00 -14.58 -15.66
C PHE A 230 -5.35 -15.22 -15.94
N PHE A 231 -5.53 -15.72 -17.17
CA PHE A 231 -6.74 -16.37 -17.65
C PHE A 231 -6.49 -17.87 -17.89
N ARG A 232 -7.34 -18.73 -17.33
CA ARG A 232 -7.36 -20.16 -17.66
C ARG A 232 -8.62 -20.53 -18.43
N GLU A 233 -8.43 -21.07 -19.63
CA GLU A 233 -9.46 -21.69 -20.46
C GLU A 233 -9.32 -23.22 -20.39
N LEU A 234 -10.44 -23.93 -20.29
CA LEU A 234 -10.52 -25.37 -20.09
C LEU A 234 -11.13 -25.94 -21.37
N LYS A 235 -10.40 -26.83 -22.04
CA LYS A 235 -10.85 -27.39 -23.33
C LYS A 235 -11.89 -28.50 -23.14
N ASP A 236 -11.82 -29.19 -22.02
CA ASP A 236 -12.58 -30.38 -21.67
C ASP A 236 -13.65 -30.10 -20.60
N ILE A 237 -14.03 -28.82 -20.42
CA ILE A 237 -15.01 -28.42 -19.38
C ILE A 237 -16.34 -29.17 -19.52
N ASP A 238 -16.78 -29.38 -20.75
CA ASP A 238 -18.01 -30.12 -21.07
C ASP A 238 -17.88 -31.63 -20.85
N ASP A 239 -16.67 -32.15 -20.73
CA ASP A 239 -16.43 -33.56 -20.44
C ASP A 239 -16.27 -33.82 -18.94
N LEU A 240 -16.06 -32.78 -18.12
CA LEU A 240 -15.90 -32.93 -16.67
C LEU A 240 -17.14 -33.50 -15.99
N ASP A 241 -16.94 -34.15 -14.83
CA ASP A 241 -18.07 -34.58 -14.01
C ASP A 241 -18.90 -33.38 -13.52
N SER A 242 -20.14 -33.65 -13.12
CA SER A 242 -21.09 -32.60 -12.72
C SER A 242 -20.62 -31.76 -11.53
N LYS A 243 -19.85 -32.36 -10.60
CA LYS A 243 -19.34 -31.66 -9.43
C LYS A 243 -18.23 -30.68 -9.81
N LEU A 244 -17.32 -31.08 -10.69
CA LEU A 244 -16.26 -30.21 -11.22
C LEU A 244 -16.81 -29.13 -12.14
N LYS A 245 -17.83 -29.42 -12.95
CA LYS A 245 -18.51 -28.40 -13.77
C LYS A 245 -19.09 -27.28 -12.92
N LEU A 246 -19.84 -27.61 -11.86
CA LEU A 246 -20.38 -26.64 -10.90
C LEU A 246 -19.29 -25.89 -10.10
N LYS A 247 -18.10 -26.47 -9.98
CA LYS A 247 -16.93 -25.85 -9.35
C LYS A 247 -16.29 -24.80 -10.26
N PHE A 248 -16.22 -25.06 -11.57
CA PHE A 248 -15.47 -24.26 -12.54
C PHE A 248 -16.32 -23.27 -13.35
N SER A 249 -17.62 -23.52 -13.51
CA SER A 249 -18.49 -22.69 -14.32
C SER A 249 -19.78 -22.35 -13.59
N ASP A 250 -20.28 -21.15 -13.85
CA ASP A 250 -21.64 -20.76 -13.50
C ASP A 250 -22.59 -21.16 -14.65
N THR A 251 -23.82 -21.58 -14.32
CA THR A 251 -24.71 -22.28 -15.26
C THR A 251 -25.59 -21.36 -16.12
N ASP A 252 -25.66 -20.06 -15.82
CA ASP A 252 -26.56 -19.13 -16.49
C ASP A 252 -25.86 -18.32 -17.59
N GLU A 253 -26.56 -18.09 -18.70
CA GLU A 253 -26.02 -17.37 -19.86
C GLU A 253 -25.70 -15.90 -19.55
N GLU A 254 -26.46 -15.27 -18.65
CA GLU A 254 -26.24 -13.89 -18.23
C GLU A 254 -24.86 -13.72 -17.56
N THR A 255 -24.52 -14.57 -16.59
CA THR A 255 -23.20 -14.51 -15.94
C THR A 255 -22.06 -14.83 -16.88
N GLN A 256 -22.24 -15.73 -17.85
CA GLN A 256 -21.22 -16.02 -18.85
C GLN A 256 -20.94 -14.78 -19.72
N LYS A 257 -21.99 -14.08 -20.15
CA LYS A 257 -21.85 -12.81 -20.86
C LYS A 257 -21.14 -11.75 -20.00
N LEU A 258 -21.52 -11.60 -18.73
CA LEU A 258 -20.87 -10.65 -17.82
C LEU A 258 -19.39 -11.01 -17.57
N LEU A 259 -19.05 -12.29 -17.55
CA LEU A 259 -17.67 -12.77 -17.43
C LEU A 259 -16.86 -12.42 -18.68
N ASP A 260 -17.42 -12.63 -19.87
CA ASP A 260 -16.76 -12.28 -21.13
C ASP A 260 -16.56 -10.76 -21.28
N ASP A 261 -17.56 -9.96 -20.89
CA ASP A 261 -17.45 -8.50 -20.84
C ASP A 261 -16.33 -8.07 -19.86
N THR A 262 -16.24 -8.74 -18.69
CA THR A 262 -15.20 -8.47 -17.69
C THR A 262 -13.81 -8.85 -18.19
N LYS A 263 -13.66 -10.00 -18.87
CA LYS A 263 -12.40 -10.42 -19.48
C LYS A 263 -11.97 -9.47 -20.60
N THR A 264 -12.93 -8.96 -21.38
CA THR A 264 -12.68 -7.98 -22.45
C THR A 264 -12.19 -6.66 -21.86
N LEU A 265 -12.90 -6.14 -20.86
CA LEU A 265 -12.50 -4.95 -20.12
C LEU A 265 -11.05 -5.02 -19.60
N ILE A 266 -10.65 -6.16 -19.02
CA ILE A 266 -9.28 -6.34 -18.51
C ILE A 266 -8.27 -6.27 -19.66
N ARG A 267 -8.55 -6.93 -20.79
CA ARG A 267 -7.65 -6.94 -21.95
C ARG A 267 -7.49 -5.56 -22.57
N ASP A 268 -8.55 -4.77 -22.58
CA ASP A 268 -8.53 -3.41 -23.12
C ASP A 268 -7.79 -2.43 -22.19
N ALA A 269 -7.83 -2.66 -20.88
CA ALA A 269 -7.25 -1.74 -19.89
C ALA A 269 -5.79 -2.05 -19.51
N LEU A 270 -5.36 -3.31 -19.59
CA LEU A 270 -4.00 -3.72 -19.19
C LEU A 270 -3.04 -3.75 -20.37
N LEU A 271 -1.75 -3.61 -20.05
CA LEU A 271 -0.68 -3.82 -21.04
C LEU A 271 -0.66 -5.29 -21.51
N PRO A 272 -0.45 -5.57 -22.81
CA PRO A 272 -0.44 -6.93 -23.34
C PRO A 272 0.53 -7.88 -22.61
N GLU A 273 1.70 -7.39 -22.20
CA GLU A 273 2.71 -8.15 -21.45
C GLU A 273 2.30 -8.50 -20.02
N ASN A 274 1.24 -7.86 -19.50
CA ASN A 274 0.68 -8.12 -18.18
C ASN A 274 -0.55 -9.03 -18.25
N VAL A 275 -0.92 -9.53 -19.43
CA VAL A 275 -2.07 -10.42 -19.63
C VAL A 275 -1.62 -11.78 -20.13
N PHE A 276 -1.82 -12.79 -19.30
CA PHE A 276 -1.45 -14.17 -19.57
C PHE A 276 -2.70 -15.02 -19.81
N ALA A 277 -2.67 -15.91 -20.80
CA ALA A 277 -3.78 -16.79 -21.09
C ALA A 277 -3.28 -18.22 -21.35
N TYR A 278 -3.97 -19.20 -20.74
CA TYR A 278 -3.62 -20.61 -20.81
C TYR A 278 -4.81 -21.42 -21.27
N ARG A 279 -4.55 -22.43 -22.11
CA ARG A 279 -5.53 -23.41 -22.53
C ARG A 279 -5.15 -24.78 -22.00
N VAL A 280 -5.99 -25.35 -21.16
CA VAL A 280 -5.67 -26.52 -20.34
C VAL A 280 -6.66 -27.64 -20.62
N ASN A 281 -6.16 -28.87 -20.73
CA ASN A 281 -6.96 -30.08 -20.64
C ASN A 281 -6.90 -30.57 -19.20
N TRP A 282 -7.96 -30.35 -18.43
CA TRP A 282 -7.95 -30.48 -16.97
C TRP A 282 -7.91 -31.94 -16.49
N LYS A 283 -8.50 -32.86 -17.26
CA LYS A 283 -8.47 -34.31 -16.96
C LYS A 283 -7.09 -34.93 -17.12
N ASP A 284 -6.25 -34.35 -17.99
CA ASP A 284 -4.88 -34.81 -18.17
C ASP A 284 -3.99 -34.18 -17.10
N GLU A 285 -3.67 -34.98 -16.06
CA GLU A 285 -2.77 -34.58 -14.97
C GLU A 285 -1.41 -34.09 -15.48
N THR A 286 -0.89 -34.61 -16.60
CA THR A 286 0.37 -34.12 -17.16
C THR A 286 0.19 -32.71 -17.70
N ASN A 287 -0.89 -32.48 -18.47
CA ASN A 287 -1.21 -31.16 -19.02
C ASN A 287 -1.45 -30.13 -17.92
N LYS A 288 -2.22 -30.50 -16.88
CA LYS A 288 -2.48 -29.68 -15.69
C LYS A 288 -1.18 -29.30 -14.98
N ASN A 289 -0.26 -30.25 -14.75
CA ASN A 289 1.01 -29.99 -14.08
C ASN A 289 1.94 -29.09 -14.91
N VAL A 290 1.98 -29.27 -16.23
CA VAL A 290 2.73 -28.40 -17.15
C VAL A 290 2.17 -26.98 -17.10
N TYR A 291 0.85 -26.82 -17.15
CA TYR A 291 0.18 -25.54 -16.99
C TYR A 291 0.54 -24.86 -15.66
N LEU A 292 0.37 -25.55 -14.53
CA LEU A 292 0.65 -24.98 -13.22
C LEU A 292 2.11 -24.57 -13.06
N THR A 293 3.05 -25.35 -13.62
CA THR A 293 4.48 -25.00 -13.62
C THR A 293 4.71 -23.71 -14.41
N LYS A 294 4.14 -23.62 -15.61
CA LYS A 294 4.27 -22.44 -16.47
C LYS A 294 3.64 -21.19 -15.84
N PHE A 295 2.45 -21.33 -15.25
CA PHE A 295 1.78 -20.27 -14.52
C PHE A 295 2.63 -19.72 -13.37
N GLN A 296 3.24 -20.59 -12.56
CA GLN A 296 4.13 -20.18 -11.46
C GLN A 296 5.35 -19.42 -11.95
N GLU A 297 5.97 -19.87 -13.05
CA GLU A 297 7.11 -19.19 -13.67
C GLU A 297 6.73 -17.82 -14.19
N ASP A 298 5.63 -17.72 -14.95
CA ASP A 298 5.14 -16.46 -15.52
C ASP A 298 4.80 -15.46 -14.41
N PHE A 299 4.08 -15.92 -13.38
CA PHE A 299 3.73 -15.11 -12.20
C PHE A 299 4.98 -14.58 -11.50
N TYR A 300 5.96 -15.44 -11.21
CA TYR A 300 7.19 -15.01 -10.57
C TYR A 300 7.94 -13.98 -11.42
N ASN A 301 8.11 -14.27 -12.70
CA ASN A 301 8.90 -13.43 -13.61
C ASN A 301 8.29 -12.05 -13.82
N VAL A 302 6.98 -11.96 -14.06
CA VAL A 302 6.32 -10.66 -14.30
C VAL A 302 6.36 -9.77 -13.07
N LEU A 303 6.06 -10.31 -11.87
CA LEU A 303 6.15 -9.54 -10.63
C LEU A 303 7.59 -9.13 -10.33
N LYS A 304 8.55 -10.06 -10.45
CA LYS A 304 9.97 -9.77 -10.25
C LYS A 304 10.43 -8.64 -11.18
N ASN A 305 10.11 -8.71 -12.47
CA ASN A 305 10.52 -7.69 -13.44
C ASN A 305 9.89 -6.32 -13.14
N GLN A 306 8.62 -6.28 -12.73
CA GLN A 306 7.97 -5.04 -12.32
C GLN A 306 8.59 -4.46 -11.04
N ILE A 307 8.96 -5.30 -10.08
CA ILE A 307 9.69 -4.89 -8.87
C ILE A 307 11.04 -4.29 -9.26
N ASP A 308 11.82 -4.99 -10.09
CA ASP A 308 13.15 -4.52 -10.52
C ASP A 308 13.05 -3.19 -11.27
N TYR A 309 12.08 -3.07 -12.18
CA TYR A 309 11.81 -1.84 -12.92
C TYR A 309 11.48 -0.69 -11.98
N HIS A 310 10.55 -0.88 -11.05
CA HIS A 310 10.19 0.18 -10.10
C HIS A 310 11.38 0.53 -9.19
N MET A 311 12.07 -0.45 -8.63
CA MET A 311 13.22 -0.21 -7.76
C MET A 311 14.36 0.52 -8.47
N THR A 312 14.58 0.28 -9.77
CA THR A 312 15.61 1.01 -10.55
C THR A 312 15.20 2.43 -10.91
N GLN A 313 13.90 2.72 -11.03
CA GLN A 313 13.38 4.04 -11.38
C GLN A 313 13.12 4.94 -10.17
N THR A 314 12.65 4.38 -9.04
CA THR A 314 12.25 5.18 -7.86
C THR A 314 13.31 5.29 -6.78
N ARG A 315 14.32 4.41 -6.76
CA ARG A 315 15.34 4.44 -5.72
C ARG A 315 16.42 5.49 -6.05
N PRO A 316 16.68 6.48 -5.19
CA PRO A 316 17.73 7.46 -5.41
C PRO A 316 19.08 6.76 -5.53
N LYS A 317 19.83 6.93 -6.63
CA LYS A 317 21.13 6.26 -6.83
C LYS A 317 22.21 6.63 -5.79
N ASP A 318 21.98 7.67 -5.00
CA ASP A 318 22.90 8.20 -3.99
C ASP A 318 22.57 7.60 -2.60
N LYS A 319 23.44 6.71 -2.12
CA LYS A 319 23.31 6.06 -0.79
C LYS A 319 23.21 7.07 0.35
N LEU A 320 23.88 8.21 0.23
CA LEU A 320 23.80 9.25 1.26
C LEU A 320 22.42 9.92 1.24
N TYR A 321 21.88 10.19 0.05
CA TYR A 321 20.55 10.74 -0.07
C TYR A 321 19.51 9.81 0.55
N GLU A 322 19.58 8.49 0.27
CA GLU A 322 18.72 7.48 0.90
C GLU A 322 18.80 7.54 2.42
N GLU A 323 20.01 7.52 2.97
CA GLU A 323 20.24 7.59 4.42
C GLU A 323 19.61 8.85 5.02
N VAL A 324 19.87 10.03 4.44
CA VAL A 324 19.32 11.30 4.94
C VAL A 324 17.80 11.32 4.81
N LEU A 325 17.25 10.75 3.73
CA LEU A 325 15.81 10.66 3.50
C LEU A 325 15.13 9.79 4.55
N GLU A 326 15.69 8.62 4.88
CA GLU A 326 15.14 7.70 5.90
C GLU A 326 15.06 8.37 7.27
N HIS A 327 16.13 9.01 7.73
CA HIS A 327 16.13 9.76 9.01
C HIS A 327 15.15 10.93 9.00
N SER A 328 14.99 11.59 7.85
CA SER A 328 14.05 12.71 7.69
C SER A 328 12.59 12.25 7.74
N ILE A 329 12.28 11.09 7.16
CA ILE A 329 10.96 10.46 7.23
C ILE A 329 10.65 10.02 8.66
N GLN A 330 11.62 9.43 9.36
CA GLN A 330 11.46 9.05 10.76
C GLN A 330 11.12 10.27 11.63
N CYS A 331 11.70 11.44 11.36
CA CYS A 331 11.31 12.68 12.04
C CYS A 331 9.83 13.02 11.84
N LYS A 332 9.32 12.95 10.59
CA LYS A 332 7.90 13.21 10.29
C LYS A 332 6.97 12.21 10.98
N MET A 333 7.32 10.93 10.96
CA MET A 333 6.50 9.89 11.62
C MET A 333 6.40 10.12 13.13
N LEU A 334 7.48 10.61 13.76
CA LEU A 334 7.50 10.93 15.18
C LEU A 334 6.77 12.24 15.50
N ASP A 335 6.72 13.18 14.55
CA ASP A 335 5.94 14.43 14.65
C ASP A 335 4.43 14.18 14.65
N GLU A 336 3.94 13.31 13.77
CA GLU A 336 2.50 12.94 13.67
C GLU A 336 1.93 12.36 14.98
N ARG A 337 2.80 11.81 15.84
CA ARG A 337 2.42 11.14 17.11
C ARG A 337 2.88 11.92 18.34
N TYR A 338 3.39 13.15 18.16
CA TYR A 338 3.99 13.91 19.24
C TYR A 338 2.95 14.58 20.13
N CYS A 339 3.13 14.43 21.46
CA CYS A 339 2.41 15.17 22.48
C CYS A 339 3.35 16.20 23.12
N SER A 340 2.86 17.42 23.39
CA SER A 340 3.71 18.54 23.81
C SER A 340 4.55 18.30 25.08
N ARG A 341 5.78 18.83 25.04
CA ARG A 341 6.83 18.81 26.08
C ARG A 341 7.65 20.10 26.01
N ASP A 342 6.96 21.23 26.10
CA ASP A 342 7.54 22.55 25.81
C ASP A 342 8.63 22.96 26.80
N ASP A 343 8.55 22.48 28.05
CA ASP A 343 9.55 22.71 29.09
C ASP A 343 10.93 22.12 28.74
N ILE A 344 10.96 20.91 28.17
CA ILE A 344 12.20 20.26 27.73
C ILE A 344 12.71 20.92 26.45
N LEU A 345 11.81 21.24 25.50
CA LEU A 345 12.19 21.89 24.26
C LEU A 345 12.82 23.28 24.49
N GLU A 346 12.29 24.07 25.42
CA GLU A 346 12.89 25.38 25.75
C GLU A 346 14.29 25.25 26.38
N LYS A 347 14.53 24.22 27.20
CA LYS A 347 15.88 23.93 27.72
C LYS A 347 16.85 23.57 26.59
N VAL A 348 16.43 22.73 25.65
CA VAL A 348 17.26 22.35 24.49
C VAL A 348 17.50 23.54 23.57
N LYS A 349 16.48 24.35 23.31
CA LYS A 349 16.59 25.60 22.53
C LYS A 349 17.60 26.56 23.14
N THR A 350 17.54 26.78 24.46
CA THR A 350 18.51 27.60 25.18
C THR A 350 19.94 27.12 24.95
N PHE A 351 20.16 25.80 24.98
CA PHE A 351 21.47 25.20 24.68
C PHE A 351 21.88 25.37 23.21
N VAL A 352 20.98 25.09 22.26
CA VAL A 352 21.26 25.15 20.81
C VAL A 352 21.65 26.57 20.36
N LEU A 353 21.13 27.59 21.04
CA LEU A 353 21.44 29.00 20.76
C LEU A 353 22.74 29.50 21.41
N LEU A 354 23.46 28.68 22.19
CA LEU A 354 24.76 29.05 22.74
C LEU A 354 25.82 29.16 21.63
N ASN A 355 26.62 30.22 21.66
CA ASN A 355 27.68 30.43 20.67
C ASN A 355 28.87 29.47 20.81
N THR A 356 29.21 29.07 22.03
CA THR A 356 30.37 28.22 22.33
C THR A 356 30.03 27.18 23.41
N PRO A 357 29.26 26.12 23.05
CA PRO A 357 28.96 25.05 23.98
C PRO A 357 30.24 24.27 24.36
N GLN A 358 30.50 24.11 25.66
CA GLN A 358 31.68 23.40 26.17
C GLN A 358 31.52 21.87 26.21
N ARG A 359 30.28 21.38 26.16
CA ARG A 359 29.91 19.95 26.25
C ARG A 359 28.66 19.69 25.41
N PRO A 360 28.46 18.44 24.90
CA PRO A 360 27.22 18.07 24.24
C PRO A 360 26.04 18.14 25.23
N CYS A 361 24.86 18.46 24.73
CA CYS A 361 23.61 18.33 25.48
C CYS A 361 23.12 16.89 25.40
N THR A 362 22.81 16.29 26.54
CA THR A 362 22.31 14.91 26.62
C THR A 362 20.88 14.89 27.12
N ILE A 363 19.98 14.29 26.34
CA ILE A 363 18.61 13.99 26.74
C ILE A 363 18.58 12.53 27.20
N TYR A 364 18.26 12.28 28.47
CA TYR A 364 18.25 10.95 29.06
C TYR A 364 16.95 10.66 29.81
N GLY A 365 16.65 9.38 29.99
CA GLY A 365 15.41 8.90 30.59
C GLY A 365 15.16 7.44 30.27
N LYS A 366 14.23 6.79 30.99
CA LYS A 366 13.90 5.37 30.80
C LYS A 366 13.47 5.07 29.36
N SER A 367 13.59 3.82 28.91
CA SER A 367 13.07 3.40 27.60
C SER A 367 11.57 3.72 27.48
N GLY A 368 11.12 4.09 26.27
CA GLY A 368 9.71 4.44 26.00
C GLY A 368 9.24 5.81 26.49
N THR A 369 10.09 6.62 27.14
CA THR A 369 9.70 7.95 27.68
C THR A 369 9.57 9.07 26.63
N GLY A 370 9.80 8.77 25.35
CA GLY A 370 9.63 9.73 24.24
C GLY A 370 10.88 10.54 23.86
N LYS A 371 12.09 10.09 24.24
CA LYS A 371 13.35 10.76 23.90
C LYS A 371 13.52 11.00 22.39
N SER A 372 13.30 9.97 21.57
CA SER A 372 13.40 10.06 20.11
C SER A 372 12.38 11.04 19.51
N SER A 373 11.18 11.12 20.10
CA SER A 373 10.19 12.13 19.71
C SER A 373 10.68 13.55 20.01
N ILE A 374 11.33 13.77 21.15
CA ILE A 374 11.94 15.07 21.48
C ILE A 374 13.07 15.39 20.48
N MET A 375 13.93 14.42 20.15
CA MET A 375 15.00 14.60 19.15
C MET A 375 14.44 15.00 17.77
N ALA A 376 13.37 14.33 17.31
CA ALA A 376 12.67 14.70 16.08
C ALA A 376 12.11 16.13 16.13
N GLN A 377 11.49 16.51 17.26
CA GLN A 377 10.97 17.87 17.44
C GLN A 377 12.07 18.93 17.44
N VAL A 378 13.23 18.65 18.03
CA VAL A 378 14.40 19.53 17.95
C VAL A 378 14.82 19.68 16.49
N ALA A 379 14.90 18.59 15.72
CA ALA A 379 15.27 18.65 14.32
C ALA A 379 14.30 19.52 13.48
N ILE A 380 13.00 19.39 13.74
CA ILE A 380 11.93 20.14 13.04
C ILE A 380 11.93 21.62 13.43
N LYS A 381 12.08 21.93 14.72
CA LYS A 381 11.90 23.29 15.25
C LYS A 381 13.18 24.12 15.28
N ALA A 382 14.36 23.49 15.42
CA ALA A 382 15.64 24.18 15.56
C ALA A 382 15.93 25.23 14.48
N PRO A 383 15.64 25.01 13.18
CA PRO A 383 15.86 26.03 12.16
C PRO A 383 15.13 27.35 12.46
N LYS A 384 13.93 27.27 13.05
CA LYS A 384 13.09 28.43 13.39
C LYS A 384 13.53 29.13 14.69
N TRP A 385 14.48 28.58 15.44
CA TRP A 385 15.00 29.21 16.65
C TRP A 385 16.07 30.26 16.36
N PHE A 386 16.67 30.24 15.16
CA PHE A 386 17.68 31.20 14.72
C PHE A 386 17.03 32.35 13.94
N GLU A 387 17.60 33.56 14.04
CA GLU A 387 17.12 34.75 13.32
C GLU A 387 17.10 34.54 11.80
N ASN A 388 18.10 33.82 11.27
CA ASN A 388 18.15 33.40 9.88
C ASN A 388 18.06 31.87 9.79
N PRO A 389 16.85 31.31 9.54
CA PRO A 389 16.68 29.87 9.42
C PRO A 389 17.51 29.24 8.31
N SER A 390 17.94 29.99 7.29
CA SER A 390 18.74 29.46 6.19
C SER A 390 20.22 29.28 6.53
N SER A 391 20.72 29.93 7.60
CA SER A 391 22.12 29.84 8.02
C SER A 391 22.38 28.73 9.05
N VAL A 392 21.44 27.80 9.21
CA VAL A 392 21.55 26.68 10.15
C VAL A 392 21.24 25.37 9.46
N SER A 393 22.16 24.43 9.50
CA SER A 393 21.95 23.08 8.98
C SER A 393 21.75 22.10 10.13
N ILE A 394 20.75 21.24 10.00
CA ILE A 394 20.43 20.21 10.98
C ILE A 394 20.76 18.85 10.38
N ILE A 395 21.59 18.07 11.07
CA ILE A 395 21.89 16.69 10.71
C ILE A 395 21.40 15.80 11.84
N ILE A 396 20.47 14.90 11.56
CA ILE A 396 19.97 13.91 12.52
C ILE A 396 20.28 12.48 12.05
N ARG A 397 20.65 11.63 13.00
CA ARG A 397 20.75 10.17 12.83
C ARG A 397 20.05 9.48 13.99
N PHE A 398 19.06 8.65 13.68
CA PHE A 398 18.49 7.66 14.60
C PHE A 398 19.36 6.41 14.51
N LEU A 399 20.23 6.22 15.50
CA LEU A 399 21.24 5.17 15.43
C LEU A 399 20.59 3.80 15.63
N GLY A 400 21.00 2.81 14.82
CA GLY A 400 20.45 1.46 14.80
C GLY A 400 19.16 1.28 13.99
N THR A 401 18.65 2.32 13.31
CA THR A 401 17.40 2.22 12.52
C THR A 401 17.60 1.99 11.03
N THR A 402 18.81 2.20 10.52
CA THR A 402 19.20 1.96 9.11
C THR A 402 20.48 1.10 9.05
N PRO A 403 20.74 0.37 7.93
CA PRO A 403 21.98 -0.39 7.78
C PRO A 403 23.26 0.46 7.85
N LEU A 404 23.19 1.75 7.48
CA LEU A 404 24.31 2.68 7.55
C LEU A 404 24.42 3.39 8.92
N SER A 405 23.58 3.03 9.89
CA SER A 405 23.59 3.59 11.26
C SER A 405 23.70 2.52 12.35
N SER A 406 24.00 1.27 11.99
CA SER A 406 24.13 0.13 12.92
C SER A 406 25.52 -0.02 13.56
N ASP A 407 26.53 0.67 13.05
CA ASP A 407 27.90 0.70 13.59
C ASP A 407 28.37 2.15 13.74
N ILE A 408 29.50 2.40 14.41
CA ILE A 408 29.99 3.78 14.61
C ILE A 408 30.62 4.41 13.36
N ARG A 409 31.10 3.58 12.43
CA ARG A 409 31.89 3.99 11.26
C ARG A 409 31.00 4.59 10.18
N GLN A 410 29.95 3.89 9.76
CA GLN A 410 29.06 4.30 8.67
C GLN A 410 28.29 5.60 8.94
N PRO A 411 27.68 5.85 10.12
CA PRO A 411 27.00 7.11 10.38
C PRO A 411 28.00 8.27 10.44
N LEU A 412 29.24 8.05 10.93
CA LEU A 412 30.28 9.08 10.88
C LEU A 412 30.68 9.42 9.44
N ILE A 413 30.83 8.42 8.56
CA ILE A 413 31.09 8.61 7.13
C ILE A 413 29.94 9.39 6.47
N SER A 414 28.69 9.00 6.71
CA SER A 414 27.53 9.66 6.10
C SER A 414 27.39 11.11 6.57
N ILE A 415 27.64 11.39 7.85
CA ILE A 415 27.65 12.76 8.39
C ILE A 415 28.76 13.59 7.75
N ILE A 416 29.98 13.06 7.65
CA ILE A 416 31.10 13.72 6.98
C ILE A 416 30.72 14.08 5.54
N GLN A 417 30.16 13.13 4.79
CA GLN A 417 29.74 13.34 3.40
C GLN A 417 28.65 14.40 3.31
N GLN A 418 27.64 14.35 4.20
CA GLN A 418 26.55 15.32 4.24
C GLN A 418 27.06 16.73 4.52
N ILE A 419 27.98 16.91 5.48
CA ILE A 419 28.61 18.21 5.78
C ILE A 419 29.37 18.75 4.56
N CYS A 420 30.13 17.88 3.87
CA CYS A 420 30.83 18.28 2.65
C CYS A 420 29.88 18.78 1.57
N ILE A 421 28.71 18.14 1.39
CA ILE A 421 27.69 18.59 0.44
C ILE A 421 27.09 19.93 0.85
N ILE A 422 26.67 20.07 2.12
CA ILE A 422 26.04 21.28 2.68
C ILE A 422 26.94 22.51 2.47
N TYR A 423 28.23 22.39 2.80
CA TYR A 423 29.16 23.52 2.81
C TYR A 423 30.11 23.55 1.61
N HIS A 424 29.86 22.70 0.61
CA HIS A 424 30.71 22.56 -0.59
C HIS A 424 32.20 22.34 -0.27
N ILE A 425 32.48 21.59 0.80
CA ILE A 425 33.85 21.25 1.21
C ILE A 425 34.32 20.06 0.36
N LYS A 426 35.53 20.17 -0.20
CA LYS A 426 36.10 19.10 -1.02
C LYS A 426 36.34 17.85 -0.16
N MET A 427 35.61 16.77 -0.47
CA MET A 427 35.75 15.52 0.25
C MET A 427 37.08 14.84 -0.06
N VAL A 428 37.81 14.44 0.98
CA VAL A 428 38.94 13.50 0.87
C VAL A 428 38.38 12.08 0.84
N PRO A 429 38.76 11.22 -0.13
CA PRO A 429 38.26 9.86 -0.22
C PRO A 429 38.39 9.11 1.11
N ILE A 430 37.30 8.48 1.53
CA ILE A 430 37.28 7.56 2.67
C ILE A 430 37.29 6.15 2.06
N ASN A 431 38.37 5.42 2.30
CA ASN A 431 38.52 4.03 1.89
C ASN A 431 38.19 3.10 3.05
N ASP A 432 37.94 1.83 2.73
CA ASP A 432 37.60 0.80 3.71
C ASP A 432 38.68 0.60 4.78
N SER A 433 39.94 0.92 4.45
CA SER A 433 41.07 0.89 5.37
C SER A 433 41.20 2.11 6.29
N THR A 434 40.40 3.18 6.12
CA THR A 434 40.46 4.33 7.04
C THR A 434 40.05 3.87 8.44
N THR A 435 40.88 4.07 9.46
CA THR A 435 40.52 3.69 10.84
C THR A 435 39.50 4.67 11.46
N ILE A 436 38.85 4.30 12.57
CA ILE A 436 37.97 5.22 13.33
C ILE A 436 38.72 6.48 13.75
N GLN A 437 39.99 6.35 14.16
CA GLN A 437 40.82 7.50 14.51
C GLN A 437 41.09 8.40 13.30
N GLY A 438 41.30 7.82 12.12
CA GLY A 438 41.39 8.56 10.87
C GLY A 438 40.09 9.28 10.49
N LEU A 439 38.94 8.65 10.72
CA LEU A 439 37.63 9.29 10.52
C LEU A 439 37.42 10.48 11.48
N LYS A 440 37.81 10.33 12.75
CA LYS A 440 37.76 11.42 13.74
C LYS A 440 38.58 12.62 13.29
N GLN A 441 39.83 12.39 12.86
CA GLN A 441 40.69 13.46 12.35
C GLN A 441 40.09 14.16 11.11
N LYS A 442 39.54 13.38 10.17
CA LYS A 442 38.85 13.93 9.00
C LYS A 442 37.62 14.75 9.39
N PHE A 443 36.84 14.29 10.35
CA PHE A 443 35.67 15.01 10.86
C PHE A 443 36.09 16.35 11.48
N GLU A 444 37.10 16.36 12.34
CA GLU A 444 37.65 17.59 12.94
C GLU A 444 38.15 18.59 11.88
N GLN A 445 38.86 18.11 10.86
CA GLN A 445 39.35 18.95 9.75
C GLN A 445 38.22 19.59 8.92
N ILE A 446 37.10 18.88 8.75
CA ILE A 446 35.94 19.37 8.01
C ILE A 446 35.18 20.40 8.86
N LEU A 447 35.01 20.16 10.16
CA LEU A 447 34.32 21.10 11.05
C LEU A 447 34.99 22.48 11.11
N ILE A 448 36.33 22.55 11.02
CA ILE A 448 37.09 23.82 10.99
C ILE A 448 36.83 24.63 9.70
N GLN A 449 36.42 23.97 8.61
CA GLN A 449 36.15 24.61 7.33
C GLN A 449 34.72 25.17 7.20
N ILE A 450 33.85 24.94 8.19
CA ILE A 450 32.50 25.48 8.19
C ILE A 450 32.56 27.01 8.37
N PRO A 451 31.90 27.80 7.51
CA PRO A 451 31.89 29.26 7.63
C PRO A 451 31.38 29.72 9.00
N THR A 452 32.02 30.72 9.60
CA THR A 452 31.61 31.26 10.93
C THR A 452 30.24 31.93 10.93
N THR A 453 29.71 32.27 9.75
CA THR A 453 28.35 32.80 9.55
C THR A 453 27.26 31.72 9.55
N GLU A 454 27.66 30.45 9.45
CA GLU A 454 26.77 29.29 9.42
C GLU A 454 26.78 28.57 10.77
N LYS A 455 25.70 27.85 11.07
CA LYS A 455 25.56 27.01 12.27
C LYS A 455 25.26 25.57 11.87
N LEU A 456 25.93 24.62 12.50
CA LEU A 456 25.68 23.19 12.33
C LEU A 456 25.18 22.59 13.65
N VAL A 457 24.03 21.95 13.61
CA VAL A 457 23.49 21.18 14.75
C VAL A 457 23.45 19.71 14.35
N ILE A 458 24.13 18.87 15.13
CA ILE A 458 24.18 17.42 14.92
C ILE A 458 23.43 16.73 16.06
N LEU A 459 22.48 15.88 15.69
CA LEU A 459 21.57 15.19 16.59
C LEU A 459 21.80 13.67 16.44
N PHE A 460 22.18 13.03 17.54
CA PHE A 460 22.33 11.58 17.62
C PHE A 460 21.29 11.01 18.57
N ASP A 461 20.33 10.26 18.06
CA ASP A 461 19.38 9.52 18.89
C ASP A 461 19.85 8.08 19.08
N SER A 462 19.60 7.53 20.27
CA SER A 462 19.87 6.13 20.61
C SER A 462 21.34 5.70 20.46
N VAL A 463 22.28 6.53 20.94
CA VAL A 463 23.75 6.25 20.90
C VAL A 463 24.12 4.91 21.56
N ASP A 464 23.31 4.44 22.51
CA ASP A 464 23.45 3.13 23.16
C ASP A 464 23.22 1.92 22.22
N GLN A 465 22.65 2.14 21.02
CA GLN A 465 22.41 1.10 20.02
C GLN A 465 23.60 0.87 19.08
N LEU A 466 24.65 1.70 19.17
CA LEU A 466 25.88 1.47 18.42
C LEU A 466 26.67 0.32 19.05
N GLN A 467 26.92 -0.74 18.26
CA GLN A 467 27.77 -1.86 18.65
C GLN A 467 29.26 -1.56 18.48
#